data_AF-A0A659UBM0-F1
#
_entry.id   AF-A0A659UBM0-F1
#
_cell.length_a   1.000
_cell.length_b   1.000
_cell.length_c   1.000
_cell.angle_alpha   90.00
_cell.angle_beta   90.00
_cell.angle_gamma   90.00
#
_symmetry.space_group_name_H-M   'P 1'
#
loop_
_entity.id
_entity.type
_entity.pdbx_description
1 polymer ?
#
loop_
_entity_poly.entity_id
_entity_poly.type
_entity_poly.pdbx_seq_one_letter_code
_entity_poly.pdbx_strand_id
1 'polypeptide(L)'
;MADPIRNYQTSAVPGIRADIDQGLRAYMIKVYNLMGLGLLITGLAAIGTIMLATTTDPASAVATLPSGEMLTSFGYAIFGSPLRWVVMLAPLAAVFFLSFRIRSMSVAA
;
A
#
# COMPACT_ATOMS: atom_id res chain seq x y z
N MET A 1 -43.73 38.55 -30.00
CA MET A 1 -42.30 38.54 -30.32
C MET A 1 -41.63 37.67 -29.27
N ALA A 2 -41.27 36.44 -29.61
CA ALA A 2 -40.66 35.50 -28.67
C ALA A 2 -39.15 35.48 -28.94
N ASP A 3 -38.35 35.79 -27.93
CA ASP A 3 -36.90 35.78 -28.05
C ASP A 3 -36.40 34.33 -28.24
N PRO A 4 -35.56 34.05 -29.25
CA PRO A 4 -34.96 32.75 -29.40
C PRO A 4 -33.98 32.54 -28.24
N ILE A 5 -34.33 31.62 -27.34
CA ILE A 5 -33.48 31.19 -26.24
C ILE A 5 -32.22 30.60 -26.87
N ARG A 6 -31.13 31.38 -26.85
CA ARG A 6 -29.82 30.99 -27.35
C ARG A 6 -29.33 29.86 -26.46
N ASN A 7 -29.50 28.64 -26.94
CA ASN A 7 -28.92 27.44 -26.36
C ASN A 7 -27.41 27.63 -26.34
N TYR A 8 -26.87 28.09 -25.20
CA TYR A 8 -25.44 28.08 -24.91
C TYR A 8 -25.04 26.64 -24.63
N GLN A 9 -25.33 25.74 -25.56
CA GLN A 9 -24.57 24.52 -25.71
C GLN A 9 -23.19 24.98 -26.12
N THR A 10 -22.34 25.11 -25.10
CA THR A 10 -20.90 24.99 -25.17
C THR A 10 -20.53 24.12 -26.36
N SER A 11 -20.18 24.76 -27.47
CA SER A 11 -19.58 24.09 -28.61
C SER A 11 -18.26 23.54 -28.11
N ALA A 12 -18.29 22.29 -27.67
CA ALA A 12 -17.08 21.61 -27.28
C ALA A 12 -16.28 21.34 -28.52
N VAL A 13 -15.13 21.99 -28.57
CA VAL A 13 -14.09 21.74 -29.56
C VAL A 13 -13.75 20.23 -29.48
N PRO A 14 -13.94 19.45 -30.55
CA PRO A 14 -13.77 18.00 -30.54
C PRO A 14 -12.40 17.50 -30.04
N GLY A 15 -11.35 18.30 -30.14
CA GLY A 15 -10.01 17.98 -29.61
C GLY A 15 -9.88 18.11 -28.08
N ILE A 16 -10.52 19.11 -27.45
CA ILE A 16 -10.34 19.37 -26.01
C ILE A 16 -10.96 18.25 -25.16
N ARG A 17 -12.08 17.66 -25.59
CA ARG A 17 -12.68 16.52 -24.87
C ARG A 17 -11.80 15.26 -24.96
N ALA A 18 -11.22 14.99 -26.13
CA ALA A 18 -10.34 13.83 -26.32
C ALA A 18 -9.04 13.93 -25.51
N ASP A 19 -8.46 15.12 -25.38
CA ASP A 19 -7.23 15.34 -24.59
C ASP A 19 -7.47 15.17 -23.08
N ILE A 20 -8.63 15.59 -22.57
CA ILE A 20 -9.02 15.43 -21.16
C ILE A 20 -9.19 13.94 -20.82
N ASP A 21 -9.84 13.16 -21.69
CA ASP A 21 -10.08 11.73 -21.48
C ASP A 21 -8.78 10.93 -21.45
N GLN A 22 -7.82 11.28 -22.31
CA GLN A 22 -6.49 10.67 -22.31
C GLN A 22 -5.69 11.02 -21.05
N GLY A 23 -5.76 12.27 -20.59
CA GLY A 23 -5.12 12.71 -19.35
C GLY A 23 -5.65 11.96 -18.12
N LEU A 24 -6.97 11.81 -18.02
CA LEU A 24 -7.60 11.06 -16.93
C LEU A 24 -7.20 9.57 -16.97
N ARG A 25 -7.21 8.96 -18.16
CA ARG A 25 -6.78 7.57 -18.34
C ARG A 25 -5.32 7.36 -17.95
N ALA A 26 -4.43 8.24 -18.40
CA ALA A 26 -3.01 8.18 -18.07
C ALA A 26 -2.79 8.32 -16.55
N TYR A 27 -3.51 9.24 -15.91
CA TYR A 27 -3.47 9.42 -14.46
C TYR A 27 -3.94 8.17 -13.71
N MET A 28 -5.09 7.58 -14.11
CA MET A 28 -5.61 6.36 -13.49
C MET A 28 -4.66 5.18 -13.65
N ILE A 29 -4.08 4.98 -14.83
CA ILE A 29 -3.07 3.92 -15.05
C ILE A 29 -1.88 4.10 -14.10
N LYS A 30 -1.39 5.33 -13.92
CA LYS A 30 -0.29 5.62 -12.98
C LYS A 30 -0.68 5.26 -11.54
N VAL A 31 -1.87 5.64 -11.10
CA VAL A 31 -2.37 5.32 -9.74
C VAL A 31 -2.48 3.81 -9.55
N TYR A 32 -3.07 3.08 -10.52
CA TYR A 32 -3.20 1.63 -10.42
C TYR A 32 -1.86 0.90 -10.47
N ASN A 33 -0.91 1.37 -11.27
CA ASN A 33 0.45 0.82 -11.29
C ASN A 33 1.15 1.04 -9.95
N LEU A 34 1.01 2.22 -9.33
CA LEU A 34 1.56 2.50 -8.00
C LEU A 34 0.93 1.63 -6.92
N MET A 35 -0.40 1.46 -6.94
CA MET A 35 -1.12 0.59 -6.01
C MET A 35 -0.69 -0.88 -6.19
N GLY A 36 -0.62 -1.35 -7.44
CA GLY A 36 -0.18 -2.70 -7.77
C GLY A 36 1.26 -2.96 -7.33
N LEU A 37 2.17 -2.01 -7.55
CA LEU A 37 3.56 -2.11 -7.06
C LEU A 37 3.64 -2.14 -5.54
N GLY A 38 2.86 -1.31 -4.84
CA GLY A 38 2.80 -1.33 -3.37
C GLY A 38 2.36 -2.70 -2.83
N LEU A 39 1.32 -3.28 -3.44
CA LEU A 39 0.86 -4.62 -3.09
C LEU A 39 1.90 -5.69 -3.42
N LEU A 40 2.56 -5.59 -4.58
CA LEU A 40 3.61 -6.53 -4.98
C LEU A 40 4.77 -6.53 -3.97
N ILE A 41 5.26 -5.34 -3.59
CA ILE A 41 6.34 -5.20 -2.59
C ILE A 41 5.92 -5.84 -1.27
N THR A 42 4.68 -5.60 -0.83
CA THR A 42 4.14 -6.18 0.41
C THR A 42 4.06 -7.70 0.32
N GLY A 43 3.60 -8.24 -0.81
CA GLY A 43 3.54 -9.68 -1.06
C GLY A 43 4.92 -10.34 -1.03
N LEU A 44 5.93 -9.73 -1.64
CA LEU A 44 7.31 -10.23 -1.61
C LEU A 44 7.89 -10.22 -0.19
N ALA A 45 7.65 -9.16 0.58
CA ALA A 45 8.07 -9.08 1.97
C ALA A 45 7.39 -10.17 2.83
N ALA A 46 6.09 -10.43 2.61
CA ALA A 46 5.36 -11.48 3.30
C ALA A 46 5.92 -12.87 2.97
N ILE A 47 6.12 -13.18 1.69
CA ILE A 47 6.71 -14.46 1.25
C ILE A 47 8.10 -14.64 1.84
N GLY A 48 8.98 -13.64 1.72
CA GLY A 48 10.34 -13.73 2.26
C GLY A 48 10.35 -13.94 3.78
N THR A 49 9.42 -13.31 4.50
CA THR A 49 9.29 -13.48 5.95
C THR A 49 8.84 -14.90 6.30
N ILE A 50 7.83 -15.45 5.62
CA ILE A 50 7.35 -16.82 5.88
C ILE A 50 8.41 -17.86 5.52
N MET A 51 9.09 -17.70 4.38
CA MET A 51 10.16 -18.60 3.95
C MET A 51 11.31 -18.70 4.96
N LEU A 52 11.54 -17.64 5.74
CA LEU A 52 12.54 -17.64 6.81
C LEU A 52 11.96 -18.07 8.17
N ALA A 53 10.69 -17.76 8.44
CA ALA A 53 10.06 -17.96 9.74
C ALA A 53 9.59 -19.39 9.97
N THR A 54 9.23 -20.13 8.92
CA THR A 54 8.65 -21.46 9.02
C THR A 54 9.56 -22.52 8.42
N THR A 55 9.41 -23.76 8.88
CA THR A 55 10.19 -24.91 8.40
C THR A 55 9.33 -26.16 8.38
N THR A 56 9.69 -27.12 7.53
CA THR A 56 9.08 -28.47 7.52
C THR A 56 9.99 -29.52 8.14
N ASP A 57 11.22 -29.17 8.48
CA ASP A 57 12.20 -30.07 9.08
C ASP A 57 12.18 -29.98 10.63
N PRO A 58 11.80 -31.05 11.34
CA PRO A 58 11.80 -31.10 12.80
C PRO A 58 13.13 -30.81 13.47
N ALA A 59 14.27 -31.07 12.82
CA ALA A 59 15.57 -30.80 13.42
C ALA A 59 15.87 -29.29 13.55
N SER A 60 15.29 -28.49 12.66
CA SER A 60 15.49 -27.03 12.58
C SER A 60 14.44 -26.22 13.35
N ALA A 61 13.39 -26.89 13.85
CA ALA A 61 12.28 -26.25 14.53
C ALA A 61 12.58 -25.98 16.00
N VAL A 62 12.23 -24.78 16.47
CA VAL A 62 12.37 -24.38 17.89
C VAL A 62 11.04 -24.19 18.59
N ALA A 63 9.95 -24.05 17.83
CA ALA A 63 8.60 -24.02 18.37
C ALA A 63 7.62 -24.59 17.35
N THR A 64 6.53 -25.19 17.85
CA THR A 64 5.43 -25.67 17.02
C THR A 64 4.15 -25.01 17.52
N LEU A 65 3.42 -24.36 16.62
CA LEU A 65 2.14 -23.74 16.93
C LEU A 65 1.04 -24.80 17.10
N PRO A 66 -0.08 -24.48 17.78
CA PRO A 66 -1.22 -25.38 17.90
C PRO A 66 -1.81 -25.83 16.56
N SER A 67 -1.59 -25.06 15.49
CA SER A 67 -1.98 -25.39 14.12
C SER A 67 -1.10 -26.47 13.47
N GLY A 68 -0.02 -26.92 14.13
CA GLY A 68 0.96 -27.85 13.58
C GLY A 68 2.07 -27.18 12.76
N GLU A 69 2.07 -25.85 12.63
CA GLU A 69 3.10 -25.11 11.91
C GLU A 69 4.37 -24.96 12.75
N MET A 70 5.52 -25.23 12.14
CA MET A 70 6.81 -25.28 12.83
C MET A 70 7.62 -24.02 12.52
N LEU A 71 8.15 -23.40 13.56
CA LEU A 71 8.87 -22.13 13.50
C LEU A 71 10.38 -22.35 13.63
N THR A 72 11.13 -21.63 12.81
CA THR A 72 12.58 -21.46 12.95
C THR A 72 12.90 -20.50 14.11
N SER A 73 14.18 -20.32 14.43
CA SER A 73 14.62 -19.33 15.43
C SER A 73 14.20 -17.91 15.08
N PHE A 74 14.23 -17.57 13.79
CA PHE A 74 13.72 -16.30 13.29
C PHE A 74 12.21 -16.16 13.48
N GLY A 75 11.44 -17.20 13.13
CA GLY A 75 9.99 -17.21 13.35
C GLY A 75 9.63 -17.06 14.83
N TYR A 76 10.31 -17.80 15.70
CA TYR A 76 10.12 -17.68 17.15
C TYR A 76 10.47 -16.28 17.67
N ALA A 77 11.55 -15.67 17.17
CA ALA A 77 11.92 -14.30 17.54
C ALA A 77 10.82 -13.29 17.19
N ILE A 78 10.16 -13.42 16.04
CA ILE A 78 9.10 -12.48 15.62
C ILE A 78 7.78 -12.74 16.34
N PHE A 79 7.37 -14.00 16.48
CA PHE A 79 6.02 -14.35 16.94
C PHE A 79 5.95 -14.79 18.41
N GLY A 80 7.00 -15.43 18.92
CA GLY A 80 7.07 -15.98 20.27
C GLY A 80 7.73 -15.05 21.30
N SER A 81 8.52 -14.06 20.85
CA SER A 81 9.27 -13.16 21.74
C SER A 81 8.55 -11.82 22.00
N PRO A 82 9.01 -11.01 22.98
CA PRO A 82 8.51 -9.65 23.19
C PRO A 82 8.63 -8.74 21.96
N LEU A 83 9.51 -9.07 20.99
CA LEU A 83 9.64 -8.33 19.72
C LEU A 83 8.32 -8.28 18.94
N ARG A 84 7.43 -9.27 19.13
CA ARG A 84 6.10 -9.29 18.50
C ARG A 84 5.32 -8.00 18.73
N TRP A 85 5.46 -7.38 19.91
CA TRP A 85 4.75 -6.16 20.25
C TRP A 85 5.28 -4.97 19.46
N VAL A 86 6.60 -4.94 19.20
CA VAL A 86 7.21 -3.93 18.35
C VAL A 86 6.69 -4.06 16.92
N VAL A 87 6.62 -5.28 16.39
CA VAL A 87 6.09 -5.55 15.05
C VAL A 87 4.62 -5.15 14.94
N MET A 88 3.79 -5.50 15.94
CA MET A 88 2.38 -5.14 15.98
C MET A 88 2.15 -3.62 16.11
N LEU A 89 3.00 -2.92 16.87
CA LEU A 89 2.90 -1.47 17.07
C LEU A 89 3.57 -0.65 15.97
N ALA A 90 4.38 -1.26 15.10
CA ALA A 90 5.09 -0.56 14.03
C ALA A 90 4.19 0.29 13.11
N PRO A 91 3.00 -0.17 12.67
CA PRO A 91 2.10 0.66 11.87
C PRO A 91 1.62 1.91 12.63
N LEU A 92 1.29 1.76 13.92
CA LEU A 92 0.88 2.90 14.76
C LEU A 92 2.03 3.88 14.98
N ALA A 93 3.23 3.37 15.23
CA ALA A 93 4.43 4.19 15.37
C ALA A 93 4.70 5.01 14.08
N ALA A 94 4.55 4.40 12.90
CA ALA A 94 4.71 5.09 11.62
C ALA A 94 3.66 6.21 11.44
N VAL A 95 2.40 5.96 11.82
CA VAL A 95 1.32 6.97 11.78
C VAL A 95 1.61 8.12 12.74
N PHE A 96 2.01 7.85 13.98
CA PHE A 96 2.37 8.89 14.95
C PHE A 96 3.57 9.71 14.48
N PHE A 97 4.61 9.04 13.99
CA PHE A 97 5.80 9.68 13.44
C PHE A 97 5.45 10.66 12.31
N LEU A 98 4.67 10.20 11.32
CA LEU A 98 4.22 11.05 10.23
C LEU A 98 3.37 12.22 10.74
N SER A 99 2.44 11.94 11.67
CA SER A 99 1.56 12.96 12.26
C SER A 99 2.34 14.09 12.96
N PHE A 100 3.41 13.76 13.68
CA PHE A 100 4.28 14.76 14.30
C PHE A 100 5.11 15.52 13.26
N ARG A 101 5.60 14.83 12.23
CA ARG A 101 6.46 15.41 11.19
C ARG A 101 5.73 16.36 10.25
N ILE A 102 4.44 16.13 9.98
CA ILE A 102 3.64 16.99 9.09
C ILE A 102 3.65 18.45 9.57
N ARG A 103 3.65 18.69 10.89
CA ARG A 103 3.66 20.06 11.47
C ARG A 103 4.92 20.87 11.14
N SER A 104 5.99 20.21 10.72
CA SER A 104 7.28 20.83 10.38
C SER A 104 7.61 20.75 8.88
N MET A 105 6.64 20.40 8.03
CA MET A 105 6.83 20.44 6.58
C MET A 105 6.44 21.83 6.04
N SER A 106 7.40 22.55 5.47
CA SER A 106 7.18 23.75 4.67
C SER A 106 7.18 23.34 3.20
N VAL A 107 6.17 23.75 2.45
CA VAL A 107 6.20 23.62 1.00
C VAL A 107 7.21 24.64 0.47
N ALA A 108 8.14 24.19 -0.38
CA ALA A 108 8.92 25.13 -1.17
C ALA A 108 7.94 25.87 -2.09
N ALA A 109 7.97 27.20 -2.05
CA ALA A 109 7.21 28.06 -2.95
C ALA A 109 7.77 27.99 -4.37
#